data_AF-A0A7J7N049-F1
#
_entry.id   AF-A0A7J7N049-F1
#
_cell.length_a   1.000
_cell.length_b   1.000
_cell.length_c   1.000
_cell.angle_alpha   90.00
_cell.angle_beta   90.00
_cell.angle_gamma   90.00
#
_symmetry.space_group_name_H-M   'P 1'
#
loop_
_entity.id
_entity.type
_entity.pdbx_description
1 polymer ?
#
loop_
_entity_poly.entity_id
_entity_poly.type
_entity_poly.pdbx_seq_one_letter_code
_entity_poly.pdbx_strand_id
1 'polypeptide(L)' 'MSSSSSTKVKASHILIKHQGLRRKASWKDPEGPFGRGQMPFEEATFSLKVGEISDIVEIGSDVHIIMRTD' A
#
# COMPACT_ATOMS: atom_id res chain seq x y z
N MET A 1 -19.55 -22.86 6.57
CA MET A 1 -18.74 -22.25 5.49
C MET A 1 -19.06 -20.77 5.53
N SER A 2 -18.18 -19.84 5.92
CA SER A 2 -16.76 -19.72 5.60
C SER A 2 -16.06 -18.94 6.73
N SER A 3 -14.92 -19.45 7.20
CA SER A 3 -14.02 -18.72 8.09
C SER A 3 -13.42 -17.54 7.32
N SER A 4 -13.99 -16.35 7.49
CA SER A 4 -13.41 -15.10 7.03
C SER A 4 -12.15 -14.81 7.86
N SER A 5 -11.03 -15.41 7.48
CA SER A 5 -9.72 -15.07 8.02
C SER A 5 -9.47 -13.60 7.69
N SER A 6 -9.47 -12.78 8.73
CA SER A 6 -9.12 -11.36 8.70
C SER A 6 -7.64 -11.23 8.31
N THR A 7 -7.38 -11.31 7.01
CA THR A 7 -6.05 -11.19 6.42
C THR A 7 -5.65 -9.72 6.45
N LYS A 8 -5.22 -9.27 7.64
CA LYS A 8 -4.49 -8.02 7.81
C LYS A 8 -3.10 -8.21 7.22
N VAL A 9 -2.68 -7.26 6.41
CA VAL A 9 -1.33 -7.21 5.85
C VAL A 9 -0.63 -5.97 6.36
N LYS A 10 0.69 -6.03 6.46
CA LYS A 10 1.55 -4.87 6.68
C LYS A 10 2.40 -4.66 5.44
N ALA A 11 2.58 -3.40 5.09
CA ALA A 11 3.47 -3.00 4.02
C ALA A 11 4.06 -1.65 4.32
N SER A 12 5.29 -1.46 3.87
CA SER A 12 5.95 -0.16 3.80
C SER A 12 5.84 0.36 2.37
N HIS A 13 5.80 1.68 2.21
CA HIS A 13 5.80 2.29 0.89
C HIS A 13 6.71 3.50 0.82
N ILE A 14 7.26 3.75 -0.36
CA ILE A 14 8.09 4.92 -0.67
C ILE A 14 7.42 5.71 -1.78
N LEU A 15 7.16 6.99 -1.53
CA LEU A 15 6.72 7.93 -2.55
C LEU A 15 7.93 8.37 -3.38
N ILE A 16 7.97 7.99 -4.65
CA ILE A 16 9.04 8.34 -5.58
C ILE A 16 8.81 9.74 -6.17
N LYS A 17 7.57 10.05 -6.56
CA LYS A 17 7.27 11.29 -7.28
C LYS A 17 5.85 11.75 -6.97
N HIS A 18 5.70 13.07 -6.80
CA HIS A 18 4.42 13.76 -6.76
C HIS A 18 4.32 14.65 -8.00
N GLN A 19 3.28 14.51 -8.81
CA GLN A 19 3.05 15.30 -10.01
C GLN A 19 2.00 16.42 -9.83
N GLY A 20 1.54 16.68 -8.60
CA GLY A 20 0.52 17.70 -8.30
C GLY A 20 1.07 19.02 -7.71
N LEU A 21 0.25 20.08 -7.80
CA LEU A 21 0.45 21.33 -7.05
C LEU A 21 0.12 21.07 -5.56
N ARG A 22 1.09 20.53 -4.80
CA ARG A 22 1.09 20.40 -3.33
C ARG A 22 -0.24 19.99 -2.68
N ARG A 23 -0.61 18.72 -2.79
CA ARG A 23 -1.39 18.04 -1.74
C ARG A 23 -0.77 16.66 -1.50
N LYS A 24 0.21 16.61 -0.60
CA LYS A 24 0.85 15.35 -0.16
C LYS A 24 -0.23 14.52 0.54
N ALA A 25 -0.69 13.43 -0.08
CA ALA A 25 -1.62 12.52 0.57
C ALA A 25 -0.90 11.88 1.77
N SER A 26 -1.31 12.27 2.97
CA SER A 26 -0.82 11.69 4.22
C SER A 26 -1.67 10.47 4.53
N TRP A 27 -1.39 9.33 3.89
CA TRP A 27 -1.98 8.06 4.27
C TRP A 27 -1.51 7.75 5.69
N LYS A 28 -2.44 7.89 6.65
CA LYS A 28 -2.13 7.83 8.07
C LYS A 28 -1.56 6.45 8.40
N ASP A 29 -0.37 6.49 8.98
CA ASP A 29 0.47 5.38 9.44
C ASP A 29 1.22 4.67 8.29
N PRO A 30 2.54 4.91 8.10
CA PRO A 30 3.36 4.19 7.11
C PRO A 30 3.81 2.80 7.58
N GLU A 31 3.62 2.45 8.86
CA GLU A 31 4.10 1.20 9.48
C GLU A 31 2.97 0.36 10.11
N GLY A 32 1.75 0.90 10.17
CA GLY A 32 0.58 0.24 10.75
C GLY A 32 0.06 -0.94 9.92
N PRO A 33 -0.64 -1.91 10.52
CA PRO A 33 -1.38 -2.93 9.78
C PRO A 33 -2.64 -2.33 9.15
N PHE A 34 -2.87 -2.62 7.87
CA PHE A 34 -4.03 -2.11 7.13
C PHE A 34 -5.07 -3.21 6.92
N GLY A 35 -6.33 -2.84 7.13
CA GLY A 35 -7.48 -3.65 6.76
C GLY A 35 -7.89 -3.42 5.31
N ARG A 36 -8.75 -4.31 4.79
CA ARG A 36 -9.30 -4.14 3.44
C ARG A 36 -10.07 -2.81 3.32
N GLY A 37 -9.87 -2.10 2.22
CA GLY A 37 -10.45 -0.80 1.89
C GLY A 37 -9.75 0.42 2.51
N GLN A 38 -8.65 0.25 3.24
CA GLN A 38 -7.95 1.38 3.90
C GLN A 38 -6.85 2.04 3.06
N MET A 39 -6.34 1.36 2.04
CA MET A 39 -5.25 1.87 1.21
C MET A 39 -5.62 1.86 -0.27
N PRO A 40 -5.27 2.93 -1.02
CA PRO A 40 -5.53 2.98 -2.45
C PRO A 40 -4.67 1.99 -3.26
N PHE A 41 -3.61 1.44 -2.67
CA PHE A 41 -2.72 0.44 -3.28
C PHE A 41 -2.88 -0.96 -2.69
N GLU A 42 -4.02 -1.22 -2.06
CA GLU A 42 -4.33 -2.50 -1.43
C GLU A 42 -4.10 -3.70 -2.37
N GLU A 43 -4.60 -3.63 -3.60
CA GLU A 43 -4.50 -4.70 -4.59
C GLU A 43 -3.04 -5.07 -4.90
N ALA A 44 -2.17 -4.06 -5.03
CA ALA A 44 -0.74 -4.28 -5.21
C ALA A 44 -0.14 -4.98 -3.99
N THR A 45 -0.44 -4.52 -2.78
CA THR A 45 0.07 -5.13 -1.55
C THR A 45 -0.36 -6.59 -1.38
N PHE A 46 -1.63 -6.90 -1.62
CA PHE A 46 -2.14 -8.28 -1.47
C PHE A 46 -1.63 -9.22 -2.57
N SER A 47 -1.20 -8.70 -3.71
CA SER A 47 -0.60 -9.47 -4.79
C SER A 47 0.87 -9.84 -4.53
N LEU A 48 1.54 -9.11 -3.63
CA LEU A 48 2.93 -9.37 -3.24
C LEU A 48 3.05 -10.47 -2.20
N LYS A 49 4.12 -11.26 -2.29
CA LYS A 49 4.58 -12.12 -1.20
C LYS A 49 5.25 -11.27 -0.12
N VAL A 50 5.30 -11.80 1.10
CA VAL A 50 6.05 -11.16 2.19
C VAL A 50 7.52 -11.04 1.80
N GLY A 51 8.09 -9.84 1.92
CA GLY A 51 9.44 -9.49 1.51
C GLY A 51 9.59 -9.11 0.03
N GLU A 52 8.52 -9.16 -0.76
CA GLU A 52 8.54 -8.78 -2.17
C GLU A 52 8.33 -7.27 -2.34
N ILE A 53 9.00 -6.71 -3.34
CA ILE A 53 8.89 -5.30 -3.73
C ILE A 53 8.06 -5.23 -5.00
N SER A 54 7.11 -4.30 -5.05
CA SER A 54 6.29 -4.05 -6.23
C SER A 54 7.06 -3.41 -7.37
N ASP A 55 6.51 -3.52 -8.58
CA ASP A 55 6.76 -2.56 -9.63
C ASP A 55 6.20 -1.17 -9.26
N ILE A 56 6.37 -0.20 -10.17
CA ILE A 56 5.88 1.17 -9.99
C ILE A 56 4.34 1.17 -9.88
N VAL A 57 3.82 1.69 -8.77
CA VAL A 57 2.38 1.83 -8.52
C VAL A 57 1.99 3.30 -8.57
N GLU A 58 1.17 3.66 -9.56
CA GLU A 58 0.65 5.02 -9.72
C GLU A 58 -0.69 5.18 -9.00
N ILE A 59 -0.82 6.24 -8.20
CA ILE A 59 -1.99 6.52 -7.37
C ILE A 59 -2.37 7.99 -7.53
N GLY A 60 -3.32 8.29 -8.39
CA GLY A 60 -3.67 9.67 -8.72
C GLY A 60 -2.49 10.41 -9.34
N SER A 61 -1.94 11.40 -8.65
CA SER A 61 -0.73 12.14 -9.08
C SER A 61 0.56 11.62 -8.46
N ASP A 62 0.48 10.58 -7.64
CA ASP A 62 1.59 10.04 -6.87
C ASP A 62 2.11 8.74 -7.46
N VAL A 63 3.40 8.50 -7.29
CA VAL A 63 4.09 7.28 -7.75
C VAL A 63 4.76 6.62 -6.57
N HIS A 64 4.43 5.35 -6.31
CA HIS A 64 4.85 4.60 -5.14
C HIS A 64 5.58 3.30 -5.51
N ILE A 65 6.49 2.89 -4.64
CA ILE A 65 6.98 1.50 -4.56
C ILE A 65 6.57 0.95 -3.21
N ILE A 66 6.10 -0.29 -3.20
CA ILE A 66 5.54 -0.95 -2.02
C ILE A 66 6.38 -2.18 -1.72
N MET A 67 6.64 -2.42 -0.44
CA MET A 67 7.24 -3.65 0.06
C MET A 67 6.29 -4.25 1.08
N ARG A 68 5.86 -5.49 0.86
CA ARG A 68 5.03 -6.19 1.84
C ARG A 68 5.91 -6.72 2.97
N THR A 69 5.54 -6.37 4.21
CA THR A 69 6.28 -6.77 5.41
C THR A 69 5.61 -7.91 6.16
N ASP A 70 4.27 -8.04 6.13
CA ASP A 70 3.51 -9.18 6.70
C ASP A 70 2.18 -9.43 5.95
#